data_AF-A0A358PWG2-F1
#
_entry.id   AF-A0A358PWG2-F1
#
_cell.length_a   1.000
_cell.length_b   1.000
_cell.length_c   1.000
_cell.angle_alpha   90.00
_cell.angle_beta   90.00
_cell.angle_gamma   90.00
#
_symmetry.space_group_name_H-M   'P 1'
#
loop_
_entity.id
_entity.type
_entity.pdbx_description
1 polymer ?
#
loop_
_entity_poly.entity_id
_entity_poly.type
_entity_poly.pdbx_seq_one_letter_code
_entity_poly.pdbx_strand_id
1 'polypeptide(L)' 'SPRQLVVSAATLTLFVPCIAQFSMMLKERGIKTALAIAGFIFPFAFIAGWALNWVLITFKVLP' A
#
# COMPACT_ATOMS: atom_id res chain seq x y z
N SER A 1 -1.98 20.63 0.88
CA SER A 1 -0.71 19.89 0.92
C SER A 1 -0.76 18.72 -0.08
N PRO A 2 -0.24 18.90 -1.31
CA PRO A 2 -0.41 17.94 -2.41
C PRO A 2 0.17 16.53 -2.13
N ARG A 3 1.22 16.45 -1.30
CA ARG A 3 1.85 15.19 -0.86
C ARG A 3 0.86 14.21 -0.24
N GLN A 4 0.00 14.71 0.63
CA GLN A 4 -0.94 13.88 1.38
C GLN A 4 -2.09 13.40 0.50
N LEU A 5 -2.51 14.18 -0.52
CA LEU A 5 -3.50 13.75 -1.50
C LEU A 5 -3.01 12.55 -2.31
N VAL A 6 -1.75 12.55 -2.77
CA VAL A 6 -1.18 11.45 -3.57
C VAL A 6 -1.05 10.18 -2.74
N VAL A 7 -0.55 10.30 -1.51
CA VAL A 7 -0.47 9.16 -0.58
C VAL A 7 -1.86 8.59 -0.28
N SER A 8 -2.85 9.44 0.00
CA SER A 8 -4.23 8.99 0.26
C SER A 8 -4.84 8.29 -0.95
N ALA A 9 -4.68 8.85 -2.15
CA ALA A 9 -5.21 8.25 -3.39
C ALA A 9 -4.56 6.87 -3.65
N ALA A 10 -3.25 6.74 -3.52
CA ALA A 10 -2.53 5.47 -3.67
C ALA A 10 -2.94 4.44 -2.61
N THR A 11 -3.17 4.88 -1.37
CA THR A 11 -3.61 4.01 -0.28
C THR A 11 -5.00 3.47 -0.58
N LEU A 12 -5.94 4.34 -1.00
CA LEU A 12 -7.27 3.92 -1.44
C LEU A 12 -7.21 2.91 -2.59
N THR A 13 -6.34 3.12 -3.59
CA THR A 13 -6.24 2.22 -4.74
C THR A 13 -5.48 0.93 -4.46
N LEU A 14 -4.58 0.86 -3.48
CA LEU A 14 -3.93 -0.40 -3.07
C LEU A 14 -4.78 -1.18 -2.07
N PHE A 15 -5.52 -0.50 -1.19
CA PHE A 15 -6.40 -1.17 -0.23
C PHE A 15 -7.51 -1.97 -0.94
N VAL A 16 -8.08 -1.42 -2.02
CA VAL A 16 -9.14 -2.11 -2.79
C VAL A 16 -8.68 -3.46 -3.40
N PRO A 17 -7.60 -3.56 -4.21
CA PRO A 17 -7.07 -4.81 -4.72
C PRO A 17 -6.47 -5.69 -3.62
N CYS A 18 -5.91 -5.10 -2.55
CA CYS A 18 -5.36 -5.87 -1.43
C CYS A 18 -6.47 -6.63 -0.67
N ILE A 19 -7.59 -5.98 -0.37
CA ILE A 19 -8.73 -6.64 0.28
C ILE A 19 -9.38 -7.66 -0.68
N ALA A 20 -9.49 -7.33 -1.97
CA ALA A 20 -10.06 -8.25 -2.97
C ALA A 20 -9.22 -9.54 -3.11
N GLN A 21 -7.90 -9.41 -3.24
CA GLN A 21 -6.97 -10.54 -3.35
C GLN A 21 -6.91 -11.36 -2.05
N PHE A 22 -6.97 -10.69 -0.89
CA PHE A 22 -6.98 -11.36 0.40
C PHE A 22 -8.26 -12.16 0.64
N SER A 23 -9.41 -11.59 0.27
CA SER A 23 -10.71 -12.25 0.40
C SER A 23 -10.82 -13.49 -0.51
N MET A 24 -10.34 -13.40 -1.76
CA MET A 24 -10.23 -14.54 -2.66
C MET A 24 -9.27 -15.62 -2.11
N MET A 25 -8.09 -15.23 -1.64
CA MET A 25 -7.07 -16.15 -1.15
C MET A 25 -7.46 -16.85 0.15
N LEU A 26 -8.19 -16.16 1.03
CA LEU A 26 -8.79 -16.74 2.23
C LEU A 26 -9.78 -17.86 1.89
N LYS A 27 -10.52 -17.71 0.79
CA LYS A 27 -11.57 -18.64 0.39
C LYS A 27 -11.04 -19.89 -0.33
N GLU A 28 -9.88 -19.81 -0.99
CA GLU A 28 -9.27 -20.94 -1.72
C GLU A 28 -8.12 -21.67 -0.99
N ARG A 29 -7.32 -21.00 -0.13
CA ARG A 29 -6.08 -21.57 0.45
C ARG A 29 -6.00 -21.60 1.98
N GLY A 30 -6.98 -21.05 2.68
CA GLY A 30 -7.05 -21.02 4.15
C GLY A 30 -6.30 -19.87 4.81
N ILE A 31 -6.75 -19.51 6.03
CA ILE A 31 -6.39 -18.29 6.79
C ILE A 31 -4.89 -18.16 7.10
N LYS A 32 -4.19 -19.29 7.19
CA LYS A 32 -2.77 -19.34 7.57
C LYS A 32 -1.84 -18.64 6.57
N THR A 33 -2.06 -18.88 5.28
CA THR A 33 -1.22 -18.32 4.21
C THR A 33 -1.57 -16.85 3.99
N ALA A 34 -2.86 -16.50 4.06
CA ALA A 34 -3.32 -15.13 3.92
C ALA A 34 -2.68 -14.22 4.98
N LEU A 35 -2.76 -14.58 6.27
CA LEU A 35 -2.20 -13.77 7.37
C LEU A 35 -0.70 -13.48 7.20
N ALA A 36 0.07 -14.48 6.75
CA ALA A 36 1.50 -14.31 6.48
C ALA A 36 1.78 -13.31 5.35
N ILE A 37 0.97 -13.35 4.29
CA ILE A 37 1.12 -12.47 3.12
C ILE A 37 0.67 -11.03 3.44
N ALA A 38 -0.44 -10.86 4.17
CA ALA A 38 -0.87 -9.53 4.62
C ALA A 38 0.14 -8.89 5.59
N GLY A 39 0.74 -9.67 6.48
CA GLY A 39 1.80 -9.21 7.37
C GLY A 39 3.03 -8.69 6.60
N PHE A 40 3.30 -9.23 5.41
CA PHE A 40 4.39 -8.79 4.54
C PHE A 40 4.03 -7.60 3.64
N ILE A 41 2.77 -7.49 3.21
CA ILE A 41 2.30 -6.42 2.31
C ILE A 41 2.03 -5.10 3.03
N PHE A 42 1.55 -5.14 4.29
CA PHE A 42 1.37 -3.94 5.10
C PHE A 42 2.62 -3.06 5.21
N PRO A 43 3.80 -3.60 5.57
CA PRO A 43 5.02 -2.81 5.60
C PRO A 43 5.42 -2.35 4.19
N PHE A 44 5.21 -3.15 3.15
CA PHE A 44 5.51 -2.75 1.77
C PHE A 44 4.66 -1.55 1.31
N ALA A 45 3.37 -1.53 1.65
CA ALA A 45 2.48 -0.41 1.36
C ALA A 45 2.89 0.86 2.13
N PHE A 46 3.30 0.71 3.40
CA PHE A 46 3.82 1.81 4.20
C PHE A 46 5.14 2.36 3.64
N ILE A 47 6.04 1.46 3.22
CA ILE A 47 7.31 1.81 2.57
C ILE A 47 7.05 2.54 1.25
N ALA A 48 6.06 2.12 0.45
CA ALA A 48 5.71 2.82 -0.79
C ALA A 48 5.22 4.25 -0.52
N GLY A 49 4.37 4.47 0.50
CA GLY A 49 3.95 5.81 0.91
C GLY A 49 5.11 6.67 1.42
N TRP A 50 6.03 6.07 2.18
CA TRP A 50 7.23 6.75 2.68
C TRP A 50 8.24 7.05 1.57
N ALA A 51 8.43 6.12 0.64
CA ALA A 51 9.27 6.25 -0.55
C ALA A 51 8.73 7.33 -1.49
N LEU A 52 7.41 7.42 -1.70
CA LEU A 52 6.82 8.53 -2.46
C LEU A 52 7.09 9.88 -1.81
N ASN A 53 7.00 9.96 -0.47
CA ASN A 53 7.34 11.19 0.24
C ASN A 53 8.83 11.54 0.09
N TRP A 54 9.72 10.55 0.16
CA TRP A 54 11.17 10.71 -0.05
C TRP A 54 11.52 11.10 -1.48
N VAL A 55 10.86 10.50 -2.48
CA VAL A 55 11.02 10.84 -3.89
C VAL A 55 10.50 12.25 -4.14
N LEU A 56 9.33 12.65 -3.63
CA LEU A 56 8.83 14.03 -3.77
C LEU A 56 9.69 15.07 -3.04
N ILE A 57 10.34 14.70 -1.93
CA ILE A 57 11.33 15.54 -1.23
C ILE A 57 12.60 15.68 -2.09
N THR A 58 13.09 14.58 -2.67
CA THR A 58 14.31 14.53 -3.49
C THR A 58 14.14 15.22 -4.83
N PHE A 59 12.98 15.06 -5.47
CA PHE A 59 12.72 15.59 -6.81
C PHE A 59 12.48 17.11 -6.84
N LYS A 60 12.46 17.80 -5.68
CA LYS A 60 12.46 19.27 -5.57
C LYS A 60 11.47 19.96 -6.55
N VAL A 61 10.29 19.37 -6.78
CA VAL A 61 9.32 19.82 -7.83
C VAL A 61 8.38 20.93 -7.35
N LEU A 62 8.77 21.73 -6.35
CA LEU A 62 8.35 23.13 -6.25
C LEU A 62 9.19 23.85 -5.17
N PRO A 63 9.71 25.06 -5.43
CA PRO A 63 10.18 25.96 -4.37
C PRO A 63 9.10 26.28 -3.35
#